data_AF-A0A934AII7-F1
#
_entry.id   AF-A0A934AII7-F1
#
_cell.length_a   1.000
_cell.length_b   1.000
_cell.length_c   1.000
_cell.angle_alpha   90.00
_cell.angle_beta   90.00
_cell.angle_gamma   90.00
#
_symmetry.space_group_name_H-M   'P 1'
#
loop_
_entity.id
_entity.type
_entity.pdbx_description
1 polymer ?
#
loop_
_entity_poly.entity_id
_entity_poly.type
_entity_poly.pdbx_seq_one_letter_code
_entity_poly.pdbx_strand_id
1 'polypeptide(L)'
;MIKTLRFCFPASLLLPFCGCLGVESYTLTLDWGALQGEFVYHDIVSTESAEGKVAEDFAELKKMLAEPNIPFEISETSGVLKVTDKELFREGDALSGRVRFQLLCASWGCAKEAVLRAILDESCSAGNGEVFLVLDRKGSLRTDGSVLDTKKSRVVVWPEDAKVFTLTVKSADSSCRGKCRSLLHLWLKDPAGAGSLH
;
A
#
# COMPACT_ATOMS: atom_id res chain seq x y z
N MET A 1 25.28 -22.82 -17.17
CA MET A 1 23.80 -22.83 -17.24
C MET A 1 23.25 -23.38 -15.94
N ILE A 2 22.89 -22.49 -15.01
CA ILE A 2 21.75 -22.64 -14.10
C ILE A 2 21.20 -21.21 -13.99
N LYS A 3 20.05 -20.96 -14.63
CA LYS A 3 19.31 -19.71 -14.49
C LYS A 3 18.70 -19.75 -13.10
N THR A 4 19.30 -19.05 -12.15
CA THR A 4 18.70 -18.88 -10.83
C THR A 4 17.57 -17.87 -10.97
N LEU A 5 16.36 -18.35 -11.29
CA LEU A 5 15.12 -17.64 -11.01
C LEU A 5 15.09 -17.43 -9.49
N ARG A 6 15.39 -16.21 -9.04
CA ARG A 6 15.01 -15.76 -7.71
C ARG A 6 13.73 -14.94 -7.86
N PHE A 7 12.61 -15.65 -7.84
CA PHE A 7 11.36 -15.06 -7.36
C PHE A 7 11.56 -14.80 -5.86
N CYS A 8 12.00 -13.59 -5.52
CA CYS A 8 11.87 -13.07 -4.17
C CYS A 8 10.62 -12.18 -4.15
N PHE A 9 9.45 -12.82 -3.98
CA PHE A 9 8.31 -12.17 -3.33
C PHE A 9 8.61 -12.20 -1.83
N PRO A 10 8.75 -11.03 -1.21
CA PRO A 10 7.77 -10.61 -0.21
C PRO A 10 7.17 -9.26 -0.66
N ALA A 11 5.87 -9.24 -0.91
CA ALA A 11 4.89 -8.70 0.03
C ALA A 11 4.75 -7.17 0.06
N SER A 12 5.03 -6.47 -1.04
CA SER A 12 4.26 -5.25 -1.38
C SER A 12 2.85 -5.67 -1.82
N LEU A 13 2.02 -6.19 -0.92
CA LEU A 13 0.80 -6.93 -1.26
C LEU A 13 -0.33 -6.07 -1.85
N LEU A 14 -0.16 -4.75 -1.90
CA LEU A 14 -1.22 -3.83 -2.30
C LEU A 14 -0.92 -3.01 -3.55
N LEU A 15 0.35 -2.88 -3.95
CA LEU A 15 0.80 -2.57 -5.32
C LEU A 15 2.31 -2.89 -5.33
N PRO A 16 2.76 -4.08 -5.79
CA PRO A 16 4.16 -4.20 -6.16
C PRO A 16 4.34 -3.28 -7.35
N PHE A 17 4.86 -2.08 -7.12
CA PHE A 17 5.32 -1.21 -8.20
C PHE A 17 6.58 -1.84 -8.81
N CYS A 18 6.39 -2.96 -9.50
CA CYS A 18 7.27 -3.36 -10.57
C CYS A 18 7.14 -2.30 -11.68
N GLY A 19 8.26 -1.97 -12.32
CA GLY A 19 8.29 -0.89 -13.30
C GLY A 19 8.54 0.49 -12.69
N CYS A 20 8.23 1.53 -13.46
CA CYS A 20 8.51 2.91 -13.06
C CYS A 20 7.32 3.54 -12.35
N LEU A 21 6.34 2.77 -11.88
CA LEU A 21 5.21 3.32 -11.15
C LEU A 21 5.63 3.87 -9.77
N GLY A 22 5.07 5.01 -9.38
CA GLY A 22 5.27 5.63 -8.09
C GLY A 22 4.01 6.34 -7.59
N VAL A 23 4.01 6.72 -6.32
CA VAL A 23 2.91 7.46 -5.66
C VAL A 23 3.44 8.61 -4.84
N GLU A 24 2.70 9.72 -4.77
CA GLU A 24 3.07 10.84 -3.89
C GLU A 24 2.86 10.45 -2.42
N SER A 25 1.75 9.77 -2.12
CA SER A 25 1.45 9.31 -0.77
C SER A 25 0.54 8.09 -0.76
N TYR A 26 0.46 7.42 0.38
CA TYR A 26 -0.55 6.39 0.60
C TYR A 26 -1.12 6.49 2.02
N THR A 27 -2.33 5.98 2.19
CA THR A 27 -3.02 5.84 3.47
C THR A 27 -3.42 4.39 3.69
N LEU A 28 -3.00 3.80 4.80
CA LEU A 28 -3.53 2.56 5.34
C LEU A 28 -4.56 2.89 6.42
N THR A 29 -5.71 2.26 6.35
CA THR A 29 -6.67 2.18 7.47
C THR A 29 -6.99 0.72 7.73
N LEU A 30 -6.81 0.26 8.96
CA LEU A 30 -7.16 -1.10 9.40
C LEU A 30 -8.08 -1.00 10.61
N ASP A 31 -9.32 -1.44 10.45
CA ASP A 31 -10.29 -1.63 11.54
C ASP A 31 -10.21 -3.09 12.02
N TRP A 32 -9.59 -3.27 13.18
CA TRP A 32 -9.43 -4.55 13.84
C TRP A 32 -10.75 -5.08 14.42
N GLY A 33 -11.70 -4.22 14.76
CA GLY A 33 -13.03 -4.62 15.22
C GLY A 33 -13.87 -5.20 14.09
N ALA A 34 -13.79 -4.61 12.90
CA ALA A 34 -14.47 -5.08 11.70
C ALA A 34 -13.67 -6.13 10.90
N LEU A 35 -12.39 -6.33 11.22
CA LEU A 35 -11.45 -7.16 10.46
C LEU A 35 -11.37 -6.76 8.99
N GLN A 36 -11.40 -5.45 8.73
CA GLN A 36 -11.38 -4.87 7.38
C GLN A 36 -10.34 -3.76 7.31
N GLY A 37 -9.75 -3.60 6.15
CA GLY A 37 -8.85 -2.49 5.90
C GLY A 37 -8.85 -2.02 4.47
N GLU A 38 -8.21 -0.89 4.28
CA GLU A 38 -8.12 -0.19 3.01
C GLU A 38 -6.72 0.42 2.87
N PHE A 39 -6.13 0.25 1.69
CA PHE A 39 -5.04 1.08 1.21
C PHE A 39 -5.55 2.04 0.16
N VAL A 40 -5.21 3.31 0.31
CA VAL A 40 -5.43 4.34 -0.69
C VAL A 40 -4.08 4.84 -1.17
N TYR A 41 -3.85 4.74 -2.47
CA TYR A 41 -2.69 5.27 -3.18
C TYR A 41 -3.08 6.60 -3.81
N HIS A 42 -2.37 7.67 -3.45
CA HIS A 42 -2.64 9.02 -3.94
C HIS A 42 -1.59 9.41 -4.97
N ASP A 43 -2.06 9.94 -6.09
CA ASP A 43 -1.25 10.43 -7.21
C ASP A 43 -0.27 9.38 -7.76
N ILE A 44 -0.85 8.35 -8.40
CA ILE A 44 -0.12 7.30 -9.11
C ILE A 44 0.46 7.87 -10.41
N VAL A 45 1.78 7.78 -10.54
CA VAL A 45 2.55 8.36 -11.64
C VAL A 45 3.56 7.37 -12.21
N SER A 46 3.95 7.57 -13.47
CA SER A 46 5.14 6.94 -14.07
C SER A 46 6.36 7.80 -13.75
N THR A 47 7.37 7.24 -13.09
CA THR A 47 8.57 7.91 -12.53
C THR A 47 9.78 7.96 -13.47
N GLU A 48 9.77 7.23 -14.61
CA GLU A 48 10.79 7.35 -15.64
C GLU A 48 10.30 8.06 -16.91
N SER A 49 11.20 8.85 -17.48
CA SER A 49 10.96 9.93 -18.45
C SER A 49 10.88 9.50 -19.92
N ALA A 50 10.85 8.21 -20.26
CA ALA A 50 10.75 7.77 -21.66
C ALA A 50 9.28 7.62 -22.08
N GLU A 51 8.87 8.26 -23.18
CA GLU A 51 7.49 8.27 -23.68
C GLU A 51 6.85 6.89 -23.90
N GLY A 52 7.67 5.85 -24.16
CA GLY A 52 7.19 4.47 -24.28
C GLY A 52 6.79 3.82 -22.96
N LYS A 53 7.38 4.23 -21.83
CA LYS A 53 7.18 3.55 -20.53
C LYS A 53 5.87 3.91 -19.85
N VAL A 54 5.31 5.08 -20.11
CA VAL A 54 4.04 5.51 -19.49
C VAL A 54 2.88 4.58 -19.85
N ALA A 55 2.83 4.13 -21.11
CA ALA A 55 1.80 3.21 -21.59
C ALA A 55 2.01 1.79 -21.04
N GLU A 56 3.26 1.36 -20.89
CA GLU A 56 3.64 0.09 -20.28
C GLU A 56 3.27 0.07 -18.78
N ASP A 57 3.64 1.11 -18.04
CA ASP A 57 3.29 1.31 -16.63
C ASP A 57 1.76 1.33 -16.43
N PHE A 58 1.01 1.97 -17.33
CA PHE A 58 -0.45 1.94 -17.28
C PHE A 58 -1.02 0.54 -17.59
N ALA A 59 -0.43 -0.20 -18.53
CA ALA A 59 -0.83 -1.57 -18.81
C ALA A 59 -0.54 -2.50 -17.62
N GLU A 60 0.58 -2.30 -16.93
CA GLU A 60 0.94 -3.00 -15.70
C GLU A 60 -0.07 -2.69 -14.58
N LEU A 61 -0.39 -1.41 -14.37
CA LEU A 61 -1.43 -1.01 -13.41
C LEU A 61 -2.77 -1.71 -13.69
N LYS A 62 -3.19 -1.78 -14.95
CA LYS A 62 -4.42 -2.51 -15.33
C LYS A 62 -4.34 -4.00 -15.09
N LYS A 63 -3.18 -4.60 -15.35
CA LYS A 63 -2.95 -6.02 -15.06
C LYS A 63 -3.11 -6.28 -13.56
N MET A 64 -2.57 -5.43 -12.70
CA MET A 64 -2.69 -5.56 -11.23
C MET A 64 -4.14 -5.49 -10.75
N LEU A 65 -4.98 -4.66 -11.39
CA LEU A 65 -6.41 -4.59 -11.12
C LEU A 65 -7.16 -5.84 -11.58
N ALA A 66 -6.79 -6.38 -12.74
CA ALA A 66 -7.42 -7.58 -13.31
C ALA A 66 -6.94 -8.89 -12.68
N GLU A 67 -5.79 -8.88 -12.00
CA GLU A 67 -5.24 -10.06 -11.33
C GLU A 67 -6.20 -10.55 -10.24
N PRO A 68 -6.50 -11.87 -10.21
CA PRO A 68 -7.44 -12.43 -9.28
C PRO A 68 -6.99 -12.16 -7.83
N ASN A 69 -7.96 -11.87 -6.98
CA ASN A 69 -7.74 -11.63 -5.56
C ASN A 69 -7.46 -12.96 -4.85
N ILE A 70 -6.23 -13.45 -4.97
CA ILE A 70 -5.78 -14.67 -4.31
C ILE A 70 -5.55 -14.33 -2.83
N PRO A 71 -6.19 -15.06 -1.89
CA PRO A 71 -5.94 -14.88 -0.47
C PRO A 71 -4.47 -15.14 -0.12
N PHE A 72 -3.92 -14.32 0.77
CA PHE A 72 -2.54 -14.41 1.22
C PHE A 72 -2.50 -14.90 2.67
N GLU A 73 -1.77 -15.99 2.93
CA GLU A 73 -1.53 -16.47 4.29
C GLU A 73 -0.45 -15.62 4.96
N ILE A 74 -0.74 -15.16 6.18
CA ILE A 74 0.21 -14.38 6.97
C ILE A 74 1.10 -15.35 7.72
N SER A 75 2.33 -15.55 7.25
CA SER A 75 3.28 -16.60 7.68
C SER A 75 3.44 -16.78 9.19
N GLU A 76 3.30 -15.71 9.97
CA GLU A 76 3.51 -15.69 11.43
C GLU A 76 2.21 -15.89 12.24
N THR A 77 1.08 -16.07 11.56
CA THR A 77 -0.23 -16.23 12.19
C THR A 77 -1.07 -17.28 11.46
N SER A 78 -2.20 -17.68 12.03
CA SER A 78 -3.24 -18.42 11.28
C SER A 78 -4.21 -17.48 10.56
N GLY A 79 -3.75 -16.26 10.25
CA GLY A 79 -4.51 -15.23 9.56
C GLY A 79 -4.33 -15.29 8.05
N VAL A 80 -5.40 -14.96 7.33
CA VAL A 80 -5.39 -14.83 5.87
C VAL A 80 -5.87 -13.43 5.51
N LEU A 81 -5.12 -12.71 4.69
CA LEU A 81 -5.55 -11.44 4.11
C LEU A 81 -6.17 -11.69 2.75
N LYS A 82 -7.42 -11.28 2.57
CA LYS A 82 -8.15 -11.42 1.32
C LYS A 82 -8.45 -10.04 0.76
N VAL A 83 -7.92 -9.72 -0.42
CA VAL A 83 -8.34 -8.53 -1.17
C VAL A 83 -9.80 -8.73 -1.59
N THR A 84 -10.65 -7.78 -1.24
CA THR A 84 -12.08 -7.80 -1.57
C THR A 84 -12.38 -6.98 -2.80
N ASP A 85 -11.65 -5.89 -3.01
CA ASP A 85 -11.91 -4.92 -4.06
C ASP A 85 -10.66 -4.12 -4.42
N LYS A 86 -10.55 -3.71 -5.69
CA LYS A 86 -9.47 -2.89 -6.23
C LYS A 86 -10.09 -1.89 -7.19
N GLU A 87 -9.83 -0.60 -7.01
CA GLU A 87 -10.36 0.45 -7.87
C GLU A 87 -9.34 1.52 -8.19
N LEU A 88 -9.50 2.16 -9.35
CA LEU A 88 -8.85 3.42 -9.70
C LEU A 88 -9.92 4.52 -9.76
N PHE A 89 -9.55 5.70 -9.31
CA PHE A 89 -10.46 6.85 -9.31
C PHE A 89 -9.68 8.15 -9.53
N ARG A 90 -10.40 9.18 -9.95
CA ARG A 90 -9.85 10.52 -10.11
C ARG A 90 -9.92 11.28 -8.78
N GLU A 91 -8.81 11.87 -8.38
CA GLU A 91 -8.73 12.78 -7.23
C GLU A 91 -8.17 14.13 -7.69
N GLY A 92 -9.05 15.11 -7.92
CA GLY A 92 -8.65 16.37 -8.54
C GLY A 92 -8.07 16.13 -9.94
N ASP A 93 -6.78 16.42 -10.15
CA ASP A 93 -6.08 16.19 -11.42
C ASP A 93 -5.11 14.99 -11.37
N ALA A 94 -5.25 14.14 -10.35
CA ALA A 94 -4.44 12.95 -10.15
C ALA A 94 -5.25 11.66 -10.41
N LEU A 95 -4.54 10.60 -10.79
CA LEU A 95 -5.07 9.24 -10.78
C LEU A 95 -4.70 8.62 -9.43
N SER A 96 -5.70 8.22 -8.66
CA SER A 96 -5.54 7.56 -7.38
C SER A 96 -6.07 6.13 -7.47
N GLY A 97 -5.68 5.29 -6.53
CA GLY A 97 -6.08 3.89 -6.47
C GLY A 97 -6.44 3.48 -5.06
N ARG A 98 -7.24 2.43 -4.93
CA ARG A 98 -7.65 1.91 -3.64
C ARG A 98 -7.76 0.40 -3.69
N VAL A 99 -7.32 -0.22 -2.61
CA VAL A 99 -7.45 -1.66 -2.40
C VAL A 99 -8.09 -1.91 -1.04
N ARG A 100 -9.24 -2.59 -1.04
CA ARG A 100 -9.92 -3.02 0.18
C ARG A 100 -9.62 -4.47 0.45
N PHE A 101 -9.46 -4.81 1.72
CA PHE A 101 -9.15 -6.18 2.14
C PHE A 101 -9.87 -6.55 3.43
N GLN A 102 -10.04 -7.86 3.61
CA GLN A 102 -10.61 -8.47 4.79
C GLN A 102 -9.58 -9.39 5.43
N LEU A 103 -9.46 -9.28 6.75
CA LEU A 103 -8.65 -10.17 7.57
C LEU A 103 -9.52 -11.36 8.01
N LEU A 104 -9.12 -12.56 7.61
CA LEU A 104 -9.75 -13.81 7.99
C LEU A 104 -8.84 -14.49 9.01
N CYS A 105 -9.11 -14.29 10.29
CA CYS A 105 -8.39 -14.96 11.37
C CYS A 105 -9.20 -16.15 11.87
N ALA A 106 -8.63 -17.36 11.71
CA ALA A 106 -9.29 -18.60 12.14
C ALA A 106 -9.44 -18.70 13.67
N SER A 107 -8.73 -17.86 14.43
CA SER A 107 -8.87 -17.68 15.87
C SER A 107 -8.53 -16.23 16.26
N TRP A 108 -8.89 -15.81 17.47
CA TRP A 108 -8.57 -14.48 18.04
C TRP A 108 -7.05 -14.23 18.22
N GLY A 109 -6.19 -15.08 17.67
CA GLY A 109 -4.74 -15.10 17.87
C GLY A 109 -3.89 -14.47 16.76
N CYS A 110 -4.47 -13.74 15.82
CA CYS A 110 -3.66 -12.92 14.90
C CYS A 110 -3.05 -11.76 15.68
N ALA A 111 -1.73 -11.74 15.82
CA ALA A 111 -1.05 -10.62 16.45
C ALA A 111 -1.09 -9.39 15.52
N LYS A 112 -1.46 -8.22 16.06
CA LYS A 112 -1.66 -6.98 15.28
C LYS A 112 -0.38 -6.56 14.55
N GLU A 113 0.75 -6.68 15.22
CA GLU A 113 2.08 -6.39 14.67
C GLU A 113 2.45 -7.32 13.52
N ALA A 114 2.05 -8.60 13.57
CA ALA A 114 2.31 -9.55 12.49
C ALA A 114 1.47 -9.22 11.24
N VAL A 115 0.21 -8.82 11.45
CA VAL A 115 -0.66 -8.35 10.36
C VAL A 115 -0.13 -7.05 9.75
N LEU A 116 0.22 -6.06 10.58
CA LEU A 116 0.78 -4.81 10.10
C LEU A 116 2.10 -5.02 9.36
N ARG A 117 2.99 -5.89 9.85
CA ARG A 117 4.23 -6.28 9.17
C ARG A 117 3.96 -6.90 7.81
N ALA A 118 3.01 -7.83 7.73
CA ALA A 118 2.66 -8.50 6.48
C ALA A 118 2.05 -7.55 5.43
N ILE A 119 1.33 -6.52 5.88
CA ILE A 119 0.67 -5.53 5.02
C ILE A 119 1.66 -4.47 4.54
N LEU A 120 2.45 -3.91 5.46
CA LEU A 120 3.32 -2.77 5.21
C LEU A 120 4.71 -3.18 4.71
N ASP A 121 5.13 -4.42 4.95
CA ASP A 121 6.51 -4.88 4.79
C ASP A 121 7.52 -4.04 5.61
N GLU A 122 7.09 -3.58 6.78
CA GLU A 122 7.85 -2.74 7.69
C GLU A 122 8.08 -3.44 9.03
N SER A 123 9.14 -3.07 9.75
CA SER A 123 9.43 -3.66 11.06
C SER A 123 8.37 -3.25 12.09
N CYS A 124 7.60 -4.23 12.55
CA CYS A 124 6.58 -4.05 13.59
C CYS A 124 6.90 -4.94 14.80
N SER A 125 6.59 -4.47 16.00
CA SER A 125 6.71 -5.27 17.22
C SER A 125 5.60 -4.91 18.21
N ALA A 126 5.36 -5.78 19.20
CA ALA A 126 4.44 -5.50 20.30
C ALA A 126 5.16 -5.70 21.64
N GLY A 127 4.79 -4.91 22.64
CA GLY A 127 5.33 -5.00 23.99
C GLY A 127 4.78 -3.91 24.90
N ASN A 128 4.72 -4.17 26.21
CA ASN A 128 4.22 -3.23 27.22
C ASN A 128 2.80 -2.66 26.95
N GLY A 129 1.92 -3.43 26.30
CA GLY A 129 0.57 -2.95 25.94
C GLY A 129 0.55 -2.00 24.75
N GLU A 130 1.61 -1.96 23.95
CA GLU A 130 1.76 -1.11 22.78
C GLU A 130 2.20 -1.93 21.55
N VAL A 131 1.80 -1.45 20.37
CA VAL A 131 2.25 -1.91 19.06
C VAL A 131 3.11 -0.81 18.43
N PHE A 132 4.30 -1.19 18.02
CA PHE A 132 5.31 -0.32 17.44
C PHE A 132 5.47 -0.64 15.96
N LEU A 133 5.53 0.40 15.13
CA LEU A 133 5.87 0.35 13.71
C LEU A 133 7.07 1.25 13.46
N VAL A 134 8.18 0.68 13.01
CA VAL A 134 9.38 1.42 12.63
C VAL A 134 9.31 1.72 11.14
N LEU A 135 9.43 2.99 10.81
CA LEU A 135 9.47 3.51 9.44
C LEU A 135 10.85 4.08 9.15
N ASP A 136 11.61 3.42 8.27
CA ASP A 136 12.97 3.84 7.87
C ASP A 136 12.95 4.92 6.77
N ARG A 137 12.02 5.88 6.87
CA ARG A 137 11.84 6.97 5.91
C ARG A 137 11.52 8.29 6.58
N LYS A 138 12.08 9.37 6.03
CA LYS A 138 11.87 10.74 6.48
C LYS A 138 10.85 11.45 5.59
N GLY A 139 9.59 11.03 5.63
CA GLY A 139 8.47 11.65 4.89
C GLY A 139 7.62 12.55 5.77
N SER A 140 6.53 13.11 5.25
CA SER A 140 5.44 13.59 6.14
C SER A 140 4.62 12.37 6.58
N LEU A 141 4.25 12.33 7.85
CA LEU A 141 3.55 11.22 8.47
C LEU A 141 2.32 11.75 9.20
N ARG A 142 1.17 11.12 8.97
CA ARG A 142 -0.03 11.32 9.81
C ARG A 142 -0.50 9.96 10.28
N THR A 143 -0.92 9.89 11.53
CA THR A 143 -1.39 8.66 12.15
C THR A 143 -2.24 9.02 13.35
N ASP A 144 -3.14 8.11 13.72
CA ASP A 144 -3.89 8.12 14.98
C ASP A 144 -3.06 7.60 16.17
N GLY A 145 -1.86 7.05 15.91
CA GLY A 145 -0.88 6.69 16.92
C GLY A 145 -0.02 7.87 17.38
N SER A 146 0.79 7.63 18.41
CA SER A 146 1.85 8.55 18.83
C SER A 146 3.10 8.36 17.97
N VAL A 147 3.82 9.44 17.68
CA VAL A 147 5.04 9.39 16.86
C VAL A 147 6.25 9.72 17.71
N LEU A 148 7.24 8.82 17.67
CA LEU A 148 8.57 9.01 18.26
C LEU A 148 9.59 9.19 17.14
N ASP A 149 10.14 10.40 17.02
CA ASP A 149 11.19 10.70 16.06
C ASP A 149 12.56 10.28 16.60
N THR A 150 13.27 9.44 15.84
CA THR A 150 14.68 9.12 16.10
C THR A 150 15.58 9.74 15.03
N LYS A 151 16.91 9.65 15.19
CA LYS A 151 17.86 10.21 14.20
C LYS A 151 17.71 9.59 12.81
N LYS A 152 17.32 8.31 12.72
CA LYS A 152 17.29 7.53 11.48
C LYS A 152 15.88 7.12 11.04
N SER A 153 15.00 6.85 11.99
CA SER A 153 13.67 6.26 11.74
C SER A 153 12.59 7.00 12.51
N ARG A 154 11.34 6.84 12.08
CA ARG A 154 10.17 7.21 12.89
C ARG A 154 9.54 5.97 13.45
N VAL A 155 9.15 6.01 14.72
CA VAL A 155 8.40 4.93 15.35
C VAL A 155 6.99 5.42 15.58
N VAL A 156 6.01 4.73 15.00
CA VAL A 156 4.60 4.92 15.32
C VAL A 156 4.23 3.95 16.42
N VAL A 157 3.52 4.44 17.43
CA VAL A 157 3.13 3.68 18.61
C VAL A 157 1.62 3.76 18.75
N TRP A 158 0.97 2.60 18.78
CA TRP A 158 -0.45 2.47 19.09
C TRP A 158 -0.65 1.67 20.37
N PRO A 159 -1.69 1.95 21.16
CA PRO A 159 -2.13 1.03 22.20
C PRO A 159 -2.47 -0.34 21.61
N GLU A 160 -2.14 -1.42 22.32
CA GLU A 160 -2.44 -2.78 21.89
C GLU A 160 -3.96 -3.04 21.83
N ASP A 161 -4.77 -2.30 22.59
CA ASP A 161 -6.23 -2.35 22.55
C ASP A 161 -6.86 -1.46 21.46
N ALA A 162 -6.05 -0.71 20.70
CA ALA A 162 -6.53 0.14 19.61
C ALA A 162 -7.33 -0.67 18.59
N LYS A 163 -8.54 -0.21 18.28
CA LYS A 163 -9.44 -0.89 17.34
C LYS A 163 -9.20 -0.48 15.90
N VAL A 164 -8.62 0.70 15.68
CA VAL A 164 -8.34 1.25 14.35
C VAL A 164 -6.87 1.64 14.33
N PHE A 165 -6.23 1.39 13.19
CA PHE A 165 -4.88 1.80 12.88
C PHE A 165 -4.94 2.63 11.59
N THR A 166 -4.58 3.90 11.66
CA THR A 166 -4.50 4.78 10.49
C THR A 166 -3.07 5.28 10.31
N LEU A 167 -2.57 5.15 9.08
CA LEU A 167 -1.23 5.56 8.72
C LEU A 167 -1.23 6.18 7.33
N THR A 168 -0.95 7.49 7.25
CA THR A 168 -0.68 8.17 5.99
C THR A 168 0.79 8.52 5.90
N VAL A 169 1.46 8.00 4.87
CA VAL A 169 2.85 8.30 4.56
C VAL A 169 2.89 9.09 3.27
N LYS A 170 3.49 10.28 3.33
CA LYS A 170 3.83 11.07 2.15
C LYS A 170 5.30 10.88 1.81
N SER A 171 5.58 10.57 0.55
CA SER A 171 6.94 10.47 0.04
C SER A 171 7.70 11.77 0.29
N ALA A 172 8.94 11.64 0.78
CA ALA A 172 9.85 12.76 0.95
C ALA A 172 10.31 13.33 -0.42
N ASP A 173 10.32 12.47 -1.42
CA ASP A 173 10.78 12.76 -2.77
C ASP A 173 9.67 13.44 -3.60
N SER A 174 9.45 14.71 -3.29
CA SER A 174 8.89 15.67 -4.25
C SER A 174 9.85 15.96 -5.44
N SER A 175 11.06 15.40 -5.39
CA SER A 175 12.13 15.54 -6.39
C SER A 175 11.76 14.96 -7.77
N CYS A 176 10.71 14.13 -7.86
CA CYS A 176 10.21 13.59 -9.11
C CYS A 176 9.18 14.48 -9.82
N ARG A 177 8.76 15.65 -9.26
CA ARG A 177 7.75 16.52 -9.90
C ARG A 177 8.13 17.01 -11.31
N GLY A 178 9.40 16.94 -11.70
CA GLY A 178 9.86 17.23 -13.06
C GLY A 178 10.08 16.01 -13.98
N LYS A 179 9.96 14.78 -13.46
CA LYS A 179 10.23 13.53 -14.20
C LYS A 179 9.07 12.52 -14.14
N CYS A 180 8.08 12.77 -13.30
CA CYS A 180 6.86 12.00 -13.23
C CYS A 180 5.87 12.40 -14.32
N ARG A 181 5.21 11.42 -14.93
CA ARG A 181 4.10 11.62 -15.86
C ARG A 181 2.82 11.04 -15.27
N SER A 182 1.76 11.86 -15.25
CA SER A 182 0.43 11.44 -14.81
C SER A 182 -0.16 10.39 -15.73
N LEU A 183 -0.74 9.35 -15.15
CA LEU A 183 -1.46 8.28 -15.86
C LEU A 183 -2.95 8.60 -16.07
N LEU A 184 -3.45 9.69 -15.48
CA LEU A 184 -4.88 10.05 -15.50
C LEU A 184 -5.41 10.18 -16.94
N HIS A 185 -4.63 10.78 -17.83
CA HIS A 185 -5.03 10.98 -19.22
C HIS A 185 -5.22 9.67 -20.00
N LEU A 186 -4.50 8.60 -19.64
CA LEU A 186 -4.68 7.27 -20.22
C LEU A 186 -5.91 6.60 -19.63
N TRP A 187 -6.09 6.71 -18.31
CA TRP A 187 -7.25 6.16 -17.62
C TRP A 187 -8.58 6.76 -18.11
N LEU A 188 -8.66 8.09 -18.30
CA LEU A 188 -9.85 8.77 -18.82
C LEU A 188 -10.21 8.38 -20.27
N LYS A 189 -9.23 7.90 -21.05
CA LYS A 189 -9.45 7.39 -22.42
C LYS A 189 -9.78 5.90 -22.44
N ASP A 190 -9.59 5.19 -21.34
CA ASP A 190 -9.94 3.78 -21.21
C ASP A 190 -11.47 3.68 -21.00
N PRO A 191 -12.20 2.88 -21.79
CA PRO A 191 -13.63 2.67 -21.59
C PRO A 191 -13.98 2.16 -20.18
N ALA A 192 -13.06 1.50 -19.47
CA ALA A 192 -13.26 1.13 -18.07
C ALA A 192 -13.15 2.31 -17.10
N GLY A 193 -12.33 3.33 -17.40
CA GLY A 193 -12.20 4.55 -16.58
C GLY A 193 -13.27 5.59 -16.87
N ALA A 194 -13.76 5.65 -18.11
CA ALA A 194 -14.86 6.54 -18.50
C ALA A 194 -16.21 6.19 -17.83
N GLY A 195 -16.37 4.93 -17.38
CA GLY A 195 -17.59 4.44 -16.72
C GLY A 195 -17.66 4.65 -15.20
N SER A 196 -16.59 5.09 -14.54
CA SER A 196 -16.56 5.30 -13.08
C SER A 196 -16.70 6.78 -12.66
N LEU A 197 -17.05 7.67 -13.60
CA LEU A 197 -17.39 9.06 -13.33
C LEU A 197 -18.84 9.16 -12.82
N HIS A 198 -19.07 8.75 -11.58
CA HIS A 198 -20.34 8.97 -10.88
C HIS A 198 -20.12 9.58 -9.50
#